data_AF-A0A971L6N4-F1
#
_entry.id   AF-A0A971L6N4-F1
#
_cell.length_a   1.000
_cell.length_b   1.000
_cell.length_c   1.000
_cell.angle_alpha   90.00
_cell.angle_beta   90.00
_cell.angle_gamma   90.00
#
_symmetry.space_group_name_H-M   'P 1'
#
loop_
_entity.id
_entity.type
_entity.pdbx_description
1 polymer ?
#
loop_
_entity_poly.entity_id
_entity_poly.type
_entity_poly.pdbx_seq_one_letter_code
_entity_poly.pdbx_strand_id
1 'polypeptide(L)'
;MQVDAIVLAGDKEGRSLIPIGARPMLSWVISALLACDNIRRLAVVGEPKLAPILPAGVPLAAAGKTSVDSALNGAAVFPDAEWLLLVTGDVPLLTPEAIRDFLSRCQERQADFYYPVVRRETNEKNYPGVKRTYVRLREGTFTGGNMVLIKTKALYVCAARGQELVRLRKSPLALSRLIGLKFIINFLLHRLSIAEVEKHFSHLLGTQGIAIISPYPEIGFDVDKESDLELVRQALA
;
A
#
# COMPACT_ATOMS: atom_id res chain seq x y z
N MET A 1 14.90 -4.23 -10.42
CA MET A 1 13.74 -4.44 -11.33
C MET A 1 13.17 -3.08 -11.74
N GLN A 2 12.71 -2.92 -12.98
CA GLN A 2 11.95 -1.74 -13.43
C GLN A 2 10.45 -2.01 -13.28
N VAL A 3 9.68 -1.04 -12.79
CA VAL A 3 8.24 -1.16 -12.55
C VAL A 3 7.51 0.10 -12.99
N ASP A 4 6.21 -0.01 -13.28
CA ASP A 4 5.34 1.15 -13.45
C ASP A 4 4.58 1.41 -12.14
N ALA A 5 4.44 2.68 -11.73
CA ALA A 5 3.82 3.04 -10.46
C ALA A 5 2.45 3.70 -10.63
N ILE A 6 1.54 3.39 -9.72
CA ILE A 6 0.20 3.98 -9.66
C ILE A 6 -0.03 4.51 -8.24
N VAL A 7 -0.33 5.80 -8.13
CA VAL A 7 -0.76 6.40 -6.85
C VAL A 7 -2.28 6.39 -6.76
N LEU A 8 -2.82 5.76 -5.73
CA LEU A 8 -4.24 5.69 -5.44
C LEU A 8 -4.61 6.86 -4.51
N ALA A 9 -5.04 7.97 -5.12
CA ALA A 9 -5.40 9.24 -4.47
C ALA A 9 -6.93 9.49 -4.48
N GLY A 10 -7.73 8.43 -4.58
CA GLY A 10 -9.20 8.49 -4.62
C GLY A 10 -9.87 8.68 -3.26
N ASP A 11 -9.24 9.44 -2.35
CA ASP A 11 -9.78 9.64 -1.02
C ASP A 11 -10.96 10.62 -1.07
N LYS A 12 -12.12 10.21 -0.53
CA LYS A 12 -13.36 11.00 -0.59
C LYS A 12 -13.31 12.29 0.23
N GLU A 13 -12.30 12.42 1.10
CA GLU A 13 -12.17 13.51 2.05
C GLU A 13 -11.22 14.62 1.55
N GLY A 14 -10.56 14.43 0.40
CA GLY A 14 -9.63 15.41 -0.17
C GLY A 14 -8.30 15.53 0.59
N ARG A 15 -7.94 14.53 1.40
CA ARG A 15 -6.68 14.44 2.16
C ARG A 15 -5.45 14.57 1.29
N SER A 16 -5.50 14.00 0.09
CA SER A 16 -4.41 14.11 -0.90
C SER A 16 -4.05 15.57 -1.25
N LEU A 17 -5.01 16.51 -1.10
CA LEU A 17 -4.82 17.93 -1.35
C LEU A 17 -4.46 18.76 -0.11
N ILE A 18 -4.46 18.16 1.08
CA ILE A 18 -4.12 18.87 2.32
C ILE A 18 -2.66 19.37 2.20
N PRO A 19 -2.41 20.67 2.42
CA PRO A 19 -1.06 21.21 2.39
C PRO A 19 -0.18 20.66 3.53
N ILE A 20 1.02 20.21 3.16
CA ILE A 20 2.12 19.89 4.05
C ILE A 20 3.29 20.79 3.64
N GLY A 21 3.52 21.84 4.43
CA GLY A 21 4.42 22.92 4.04
C GLY A 21 3.93 23.63 2.78
N ALA A 22 4.82 23.77 1.79
CA ALA A 22 4.55 24.49 0.54
C ALA A 22 3.78 23.68 -0.52
N ARG A 23 3.57 22.37 -0.33
CA ARG A 23 2.97 21.51 -1.35
C ARG A 23 1.89 20.57 -0.80
N PRO A 24 0.92 20.15 -1.62
CA PRO A 24 -0.06 19.14 -1.24
C PRO A 24 0.58 17.81 -0.82
N MET A 25 -0.08 17.08 0.08
CA MET A 25 0.34 15.75 0.54
C MET A 25 0.72 14.81 -0.60
N LEU A 26 -0.13 14.73 -1.63
CA LEU A 26 0.10 13.88 -2.81
C LEU A 26 1.42 14.21 -3.53
N SER A 27 1.82 15.48 -3.55
CA SER A 27 3.04 15.92 -4.23
C SER A 27 4.30 15.35 -3.58
N TRP A 28 4.28 15.06 -2.28
CA TRP A 28 5.39 14.39 -1.58
C TRP A 28 5.54 12.94 -2.06
N VAL A 29 4.44 12.19 -2.14
CA VAL A 29 4.42 10.80 -2.64
C VAL A 29 4.89 10.73 -4.09
N ILE A 30 4.38 11.60 -4.95
CA ILE A 30 4.80 11.69 -6.36
C ILE A 30 6.29 11.98 -6.48
N SER A 31 6.81 12.92 -5.68
CA SER A 31 8.23 13.28 -5.71
C SER A 31 9.13 12.11 -5.31
N ALA A 32 8.73 11.33 -4.28
CA ALA A 32 9.49 10.16 -3.85
C ALA A 32 9.56 9.07 -4.94
N LEU A 33 8.45 8.84 -5.65
CA LEU A 33 8.39 7.89 -6.75
C LEU A 33 9.21 8.34 -7.97
N LEU A 34 9.12 9.62 -8.35
CA LEU A 34 9.89 10.17 -9.47
C LEU A 34 11.40 10.22 -9.21
N ALA A 35 11.81 10.24 -7.94
CA ALA A 35 13.22 10.18 -7.55
C ALA A 35 13.80 8.74 -7.52
N CYS A 36 13.04 7.73 -7.96
CA CYS A 36 13.48 6.35 -8.02
C CYS A 36 13.75 5.91 -9.47
N ASP A 37 14.99 5.54 -9.78
CA ASP A 37 15.37 5.03 -11.11
C ASP A 37 14.64 3.73 -11.50
N ASN A 38 14.09 3.01 -10.52
CA ASN A 38 13.30 1.80 -10.72
C ASN A 38 11.86 2.07 -11.24
N ILE A 39 11.42 3.33 -11.22
CA ILE A 39 10.07 3.70 -11.66
C ILE A 39 10.14 4.20 -13.10
N ARG A 40 9.65 3.37 -14.03
CA ARG A 40 9.67 3.67 -15.46
C ARG A 40 8.62 4.73 -15.84
N ARG A 41 7.41 4.59 -15.32
CA ARG A 41 6.27 5.49 -15.55
C ARG A 41 5.47 5.62 -14.25
N LEU A 42 4.79 6.75 -14.11
CA LEU A 42 3.95 7.06 -12.96
C LEU A 42 2.58 7.53 -13.43
N ALA A 43 1.51 7.00 -12.86
CA ALA A 43 0.15 7.49 -13.03
C ALA A 43 -0.50 7.78 -11.67
N VAL A 44 -1.47 8.69 -11.66
CA VAL A 44 -2.29 8.96 -10.48
C VAL A 44 -3.72 8.55 -10.78
N VAL A 45 -4.40 7.92 -9.82
CA VAL A 45 -5.82 7.60 -9.90
C VAL A 45 -6.56 8.42 -8.85
N GLY A 46 -7.53 9.24 -9.27
CA GLY A 46 -8.28 10.08 -8.35
C GLY A 46 -9.32 10.96 -9.03
N GLU A 47 -9.74 12.00 -8.32
CA GLU A 47 -10.71 12.98 -8.83
C GLU A 47 -10.06 13.98 -9.80
N PRO A 48 -10.83 14.54 -10.77
CA PRO A 48 -10.32 15.51 -11.74
C PRO A 48 -9.61 16.74 -11.13
N LYS A 49 -9.99 17.13 -9.91
CA LYS A 49 -9.37 18.24 -9.16
C LYS A 49 -7.89 18.03 -8.83
N LEU A 50 -7.36 16.81 -8.95
CA LEU A 50 -5.94 16.52 -8.77
C LEU A 50 -5.10 16.94 -9.99
N ALA A 51 -5.69 17.05 -11.18
CA ALA A 51 -4.96 17.32 -12.42
C ALA A 51 -4.05 18.57 -12.35
N PRO A 52 -4.45 19.70 -11.75
CA PRO A 52 -3.60 20.90 -11.68
C PRO A 52 -2.33 20.75 -10.85
N ILE A 53 -2.25 19.75 -9.96
CA ILE A 53 -1.08 19.55 -9.09
C ILE A 53 -0.16 18.43 -9.59
N LEU A 54 -0.50 17.76 -10.69
CA LEU A 54 0.31 16.69 -11.23
C LEU A 54 1.48 17.25 -12.06
N PRO A 55 2.69 16.68 -11.95
CA PRO A 55 3.78 17.02 -12.85
C PRO A 55 3.44 16.73 -14.32
N ALA A 56 4.08 17.46 -15.23
CA ALA A 56 3.96 17.21 -16.66
C ALA A 56 4.31 15.75 -17.00
N GLY A 57 3.48 15.10 -17.81
CA GLY A 57 3.67 13.72 -18.23
C GLY A 57 3.13 12.66 -17.27
N VAL A 58 2.60 13.03 -16.09
CA VAL A 58 1.93 12.11 -15.17
C VAL A 58 0.42 12.08 -15.47
N PRO A 59 -0.12 11.02 -16.10
CA PRO A 59 -1.55 10.94 -16.41
C PRO A 59 -2.41 10.78 -15.14
N LEU A 60 -3.61 11.36 -15.19
CA LEU A 60 -4.67 11.17 -14.22
C LEU A 60 -5.72 10.19 -14.78
N ALA A 61 -5.88 9.05 -14.12
CA ALA A 61 -6.97 8.12 -14.35
C ALA A 61 -8.12 8.35 -13.36
N ALA A 62 -9.34 7.99 -13.77
CA ALA A 62 -10.53 8.16 -12.95
C ALA A 62 -10.54 7.21 -11.74
N ALA A 63 -10.92 7.73 -10.57
CA ALA A 63 -11.18 6.91 -9.39
C ALA A 63 -12.27 5.84 -9.66
N GLY A 64 -12.06 4.65 -9.11
CA GLY A 64 -13.06 3.58 -9.12
C GLY A 64 -13.98 3.62 -7.90
N LYS A 65 -15.00 2.75 -7.85
CA LYS A 65 -15.90 2.64 -6.69
C LYS A 65 -15.19 2.07 -5.45
N THR A 66 -14.17 1.26 -5.69
CA THR A 66 -13.30 0.65 -4.66
C THR A 66 -11.83 0.94 -4.98
N SER A 67 -10.93 0.66 -4.02
CA SER A 67 -9.49 0.73 -4.25
C SER A 67 -9.02 -0.25 -5.33
N VAL A 68 -9.68 -1.41 -5.45
CA VAL A 68 -9.38 -2.39 -6.49
C VAL A 68 -9.80 -1.89 -7.87
N ASP A 69 -11.00 -1.29 -7.99
CA ASP A 69 -11.43 -0.66 -9.25
C ASP A 69 -10.48 0.48 -9.65
N SER A 70 -10.01 1.26 -8.66
CA SER A 70 -9.04 2.33 -8.88
C SER A 70 -7.70 1.78 -9.37
N ALA A 71 -7.22 0.68 -8.79
CA ALA A 71 -6.01 0.00 -9.26
C ALA A 71 -6.17 -0.54 -10.69
N LEU A 72 -7.33 -1.09 -11.06
CA LEU A 72 -7.62 -1.54 -12.42
C LEU A 72 -7.66 -0.38 -13.43
N ASN A 73 -8.27 0.75 -13.06
CA ASN A 73 -8.27 1.97 -13.88
C ASN A 73 -6.85 2.51 -14.09
N GLY A 74 -6.03 2.50 -13.04
CA GLY A 74 -4.61 2.86 -13.14
C GLY A 74 -3.82 1.88 -14.02
N ALA A 75 -4.07 0.57 -13.87
CA ALA A 75 -3.41 -0.46 -14.68
C ALA A 75 -3.72 -0.31 -16.17
N ALA A 76 -4.93 0.13 -16.52
CA ALA A 76 -5.34 0.38 -17.91
C ALA A 76 -4.53 1.52 -18.58
N VAL A 77 -3.89 2.41 -17.81
CA VAL A 77 -2.96 3.42 -18.34
C VAL A 77 -1.67 2.78 -18.86
N PHE A 78 -1.31 1.61 -18.34
CA PHE A 78 -0.07 0.90 -18.60
C PHE A 78 -0.33 -0.53 -19.08
N PRO A 79 -0.93 -0.73 -20.27
CA PRO A 79 -1.35 -2.05 -20.76
C PRO A 79 -0.18 -3.03 -20.97
N ASP A 80 1.04 -2.52 -21.15
CA ASP A 80 2.28 -3.26 -21.33
C ASP A 80 3.06 -3.50 -20.02
N ALA A 81 2.59 -2.99 -18.88
CA ALA A 81 3.29 -3.17 -17.61
C ALA A 81 3.33 -4.64 -17.22
N GLU A 82 4.52 -5.16 -16.90
CA GLU A 82 4.65 -6.47 -16.25
C GLU A 82 4.32 -6.38 -14.75
N TRP A 83 4.86 -5.33 -14.11
CA TRP A 83 4.78 -5.08 -12.67
C TRP A 83 4.22 -3.70 -12.39
N LEU A 84 3.28 -3.66 -11.45
CA LEU A 84 2.68 -2.43 -10.95
C LEU A 84 3.03 -2.24 -9.48
N LEU A 85 3.60 -1.08 -9.16
CA LEU A 85 3.74 -0.61 -7.79
C LEU A 85 2.57 0.30 -7.45
N LEU A 86 1.63 -0.20 -6.64
CA LEU A 86 0.50 0.57 -6.14
C LEU A 86 0.91 1.24 -4.82
N VAL A 87 0.65 2.53 -4.69
CA VAL A 87 0.97 3.32 -3.48
C VAL A 87 -0.24 4.19 -3.13
N THR A 88 -0.58 4.35 -1.85
CA THR A 88 -1.66 5.28 -1.47
C THR A 88 -1.17 6.75 -1.54
N GLY A 89 -2.09 7.70 -1.75
CA GLY A 89 -1.75 9.12 -1.86
C GLY A 89 -1.45 9.83 -0.54
N ASP A 90 -1.61 9.14 0.60
CA ASP A 90 -1.62 9.70 1.95
C ASP A 90 -0.39 9.29 2.81
N VAL A 91 0.70 8.87 2.18
CA VAL A 91 1.99 8.54 2.83
C VAL A 91 3.09 9.56 2.50
N PRO A 92 2.95 10.83 2.92
CA PRO A 92 3.86 11.91 2.52
C PRO A 92 5.30 11.76 3.03
N LEU A 93 5.54 10.91 4.04
CA LEU A 93 6.89 10.60 4.53
C LEU A 93 7.60 9.52 3.71
N LEU A 94 6.94 8.93 2.71
CA LEU A 94 7.55 7.89 1.88
C LEU A 94 8.83 8.39 1.21
N THR A 95 9.91 7.64 1.37
CA THR A 95 11.24 8.01 0.85
C THR A 95 11.62 7.17 -0.38
N PRO A 96 12.45 7.72 -1.29
CA PRO A 96 13.04 6.93 -2.38
C PRO A 96 13.82 5.71 -1.90
N GLU A 97 14.50 5.83 -0.75
CA GLU A 97 15.27 4.75 -0.13
C GLU A 97 14.37 3.58 0.27
N ALA A 98 13.24 3.87 0.91
CA ALA A 98 12.25 2.87 1.30
C ALA A 98 11.64 2.15 0.09
N ILE A 99 11.35 2.89 -0.99
CA ILE A 99 10.84 2.32 -2.25
C ILE A 99 11.89 1.38 -2.87
N ARG A 100 13.14 1.82 -2.98
CA ARG A 100 14.24 1.02 -3.57
C ARG A 100 14.52 -0.24 -2.75
N ASP A 101 14.57 -0.15 -1.43
CA ASP A 101 14.75 -1.33 -0.56
C ASP A 101 13.59 -2.32 -0.70
N PHE A 102 12.35 -1.83 -0.69
CA PHE A 102 11.18 -2.70 -0.89
C PHE A 102 11.25 -3.44 -2.23
N LEU A 103 11.52 -2.72 -3.33
CA LEU A 103 11.66 -3.33 -4.65
C LEU A 103 12.82 -4.33 -4.72
N SER A 104 13.97 -4.02 -4.08
CA SER A 104 15.12 -4.92 -4.01
C SER A 104 14.75 -6.22 -3.28
N ARG A 105 14.11 -6.14 -2.11
CA ARG A 105 13.68 -7.30 -1.33
C ARG A 105 12.65 -8.16 -2.05
N CYS A 106 11.78 -7.54 -2.85
CA CYS A 106 10.83 -8.29 -3.68
C CYS A 106 11.54 -9.19 -4.70
N GLN A 107 12.77 -8.87 -5.11
CA GLN A 107 13.54 -9.72 -6.04
C GLN A 107 14.16 -10.94 -5.35
N GLU A 108 14.22 -11.00 -4.02
CA GLU A 108 14.85 -12.10 -3.26
C GLU A 108 13.98 -13.37 -3.22
N ARG A 109 12.66 -13.22 -3.37
CA ARG A 109 11.69 -14.33 -3.34
C ARG A 109 10.74 -14.21 -4.53
N GLN A 110 10.48 -15.30 -5.24
CA GLN A 110 9.50 -15.31 -6.32
C GLN A 110 8.07 -15.33 -5.77
N ALA A 111 7.25 -14.39 -6.22
CA ALA A 111 5.82 -14.32 -5.97
C ALA A 111 5.12 -13.53 -7.11
N ASP A 112 3.81 -13.37 -7.02
CA ASP A 112 3.00 -12.56 -7.93
C ASP A 112 2.58 -11.23 -7.30
N PHE A 113 2.62 -11.16 -5.97
CA PHE A 113 2.18 -10.05 -5.14
C PHE A 113 3.07 -9.94 -3.90
N TYR A 114 3.46 -8.72 -3.54
CA TYR A 114 4.30 -8.42 -2.39
C TYR A 114 3.67 -7.29 -1.59
N TYR A 115 3.62 -7.48 -0.27
CA TYR A 115 3.07 -6.51 0.66
C TYR A 115 4.08 -6.20 1.78
N PRO A 116 4.48 -4.94 1.97
CA PRO A 116 5.36 -4.57 3.06
C PRO A 116 4.64 -4.62 4.41
N VAL A 117 5.33 -5.15 5.40
CA VAL A 117 4.94 -5.11 6.81
C VAL A 117 6.08 -4.53 7.63
N VAL A 118 5.77 -3.77 8.66
CA VAL A 118 6.76 -3.12 9.53
C VAL A 118 6.64 -3.67 10.94
N ARG A 119 7.78 -3.98 11.58
CA ARG A 119 7.81 -4.40 12.99
C ARG A 119 7.36 -3.27 13.90
N ARG A 120 6.61 -3.62 14.95
CA ARG A 120 6.20 -2.66 15.99
C ARG A 120 7.39 -1.92 16.60
N GLU A 121 8.48 -2.62 16.90
CA GLU A 121 9.69 -2.00 17.46
C GLU A 121 10.29 -0.92 16.53
N THR A 122 10.27 -1.17 15.22
CA THR A 122 10.76 -0.21 14.21
C THR A 122 9.88 1.04 14.18
N ASN A 123 8.56 0.88 14.23
CA ASN A 123 7.65 2.03 14.30
C ASN A 123 7.83 2.82 15.60
N GLU A 124 7.83 2.15 16.75
CA GLU A 124 7.93 2.84 18.05
C GLU A 124 9.25 3.56 18.22
N LYS A 125 10.33 3.08 17.60
CA LYS A 125 11.64 3.75 17.59
C LYS A 125 11.64 5.06 16.80
N ASN A 126 11.01 5.08 15.62
CA ASN A 126 11.08 6.22 14.70
C ASN A 126 9.91 7.21 14.89
N TYR A 127 8.74 6.70 15.30
CA TYR A 127 7.52 7.47 15.51
C TYR A 127 6.91 7.15 16.89
N PRO A 128 7.60 7.53 17.98
CA PRO A 128 7.15 7.21 19.34
C PRO A 128 5.77 7.82 19.61
N GLY A 129 4.87 7.03 20.18
CA GLY A 129 3.50 7.46 20.54
C GLY A 129 2.45 7.37 19.43
N VAL A 130 2.85 7.10 18.18
CA VAL A 130 1.92 6.96 17.06
C VAL A 130 1.15 5.63 17.15
N LYS A 131 -0.18 5.74 17.22
CA LYS A 131 -1.07 4.58 17.38
C LYS A 131 -1.35 3.93 16.04
N ARG A 132 -0.79 2.74 15.81
CA ARG A 132 -1.05 1.88 14.65
C ARG A 132 -1.87 0.65 15.04
N THR A 133 -2.57 0.09 14.05
CA THR A 133 -3.16 -1.25 14.19
C THR A 133 -2.07 -2.30 13.99
N TYR A 134 -1.89 -3.16 14.99
CA TYR A 134 -0.88 -4.20 14.99
C TYR A 134 -1.51 -5.59 14.95
N VAL A 135 -0.83 -6.50 14.26
CA VAL A 135 -1.14 -7.92 14.17
C VAL A 135 0.01 -8.70 14.80
N ARG A 136 -0.30 -9.62 15.71
CA ARG A 136 0.69 -10.51 16.34
C ARG A 136 0.73 -11.86 15.64
N LEU A 137 1.91 -12.21 15.14
CA LEU A 137 2.25 -13.48 14.52
C LEU A 137 3.41 -14.14 15.29
N ARG A 138 3.76 -15.38 14.94
CA ARG A 138 4.87 -16.10 15.60
C ARG A 138 6.21 -15.36 15.49
N GLU A 139 6.46 -14.71 14.36
CA GLU A 139 7.70 -14.00 14.04
C GLU A 139 7.80 -12.60 14.67
N GLY A 140 6.72 -12.11 15.29
CA GLY A 140 6.68 -10.79 15.91
C GLY A 140 5.34 -10.09 15.79
N THR A 141 5.35 -8.79 16.06
CA THR A 141 4.18 -7.92 15.95
C THR A 141 4.41 -6.92 14.83
N PHE A 142 3.46 -6.86 13.90
CA PHE A 142 3.61 -6.14 12.63
C PHE A 142 2.43 -5.23 12.35
N THR A 143 2.67 -4.18 11.58
CA THR A 143 1.61 -3.40 10.92
C THR A 143 1.81 -3.48 9.41
N GLY A 144 0.73 -3.26 8.67
CA GLY A 144 0.76 -3.21 7.22
C GLY A 144 1.32 -1.89 6.69
N GLY A 145 1.97 -1.95 5.53
CA GLY A 145 2.35 -0.78 4.75
C GLY A 145 1.26 -0.31 3.80
N ASN A 146 1.55 0.78 3.09
CA ASN A 146 0.65 1.44 2.14
C ASN A 146 1.15 1.33 0.68
N MET A 147 1.94 0.29 0.41
CA MET A 147 2.43 -0.06 -0.92
C MET A 147 2.11 -1.52 -1.24
N VAL A 148 1.96 -1.82 -2.51
CA VAL A 148 1.81 -3.19 -3.03
C VAL A 148 2.59 -3.27 -4.34
N LEU A 149 3.46 -4.26 -4.47
CA LEU A 149 4.00 -4.64 -5.78
C LEU A 149 3.24 -5.85 -6.29
N ILE A 150 2.68 -5.78 -7.49
CA ILE A 150 1.87 -6.86 -8.06
C ILE A 150 2.15 -7.03 -9.54
N LYS A 151 2.19 -8.27 -10.03
CA LYS A 151 2.18 -8.54 -11.48
C LYS A 151 0.86 -8.05 -12.05
N THR A 152 0.89 -7.35 -13.17
CA THR A 152 -0.33 -6.87 -13.84
C THR A 152 -1.32 -8.00 -14.09
N LYS A 153 -0.84 -9.17 -14.54
CA LYS A 153 -1.68 -10.37 -14.71
C LYS A 153 -2.33 -10.84 -13.40
N ALA A 154 -1.58 -10.81 -12.30
CA ALA A 154 -2.08 -11.22 -10.99
C ALA A 154 -3.15 -10.27 -10.46
N LEU A 155 -3.01 -8.95 -10.70
CA LEU A 155 -4.04 -7.96 -10.37
C LEU A 155 -5.39 -8.34 -11.00
N TYR A 156 -5.40 -8.66 -12.30
CA TYR A 156 -6.63 -9.07 -12.99
C TYR A 156 -7.19 -10.40 -12.46
N VAL A 157 -6.34 -11.37 -12.15
CA VAL A 157 -6.75 -12.67 -11.59
C VAL A 157 -7.40 -12.50 -10.22
N CYS A 158 -6.79 -11.70 -9.33
CA CYS A 158 -7.27 -11.59 -7.96
C CYS A 158 -8.29 -10.45 -7.75
N ALA A 159 -8.56 -9.61 -8.76
CA ALA A 159 -9.39 -8.41 -8.62
C ALA A 159 -10.76 -8.68 -7.97
N ALA A 160 -11.52 -9.64 -8.49
CA ALA A 160 -12.86 -9.94 -7.97
C ALA A 160 -12.82 -10.38 -6.50
N ARG A 161 -11.89 -11.27 -6.13
CA ARG A 161 -11.74 -11.77 -4.76
C ARG A 161 -11.17 -10.71 -3.82
N GLY A 162 -10.22 -9.91 -4.29
CA GLY A 162 -9.65 -8.77 -3.58
C GLY A 162 -10.72 -7.71 -3.29
N GLN A 163 -11.61 -7.45 -4.25
CA GLN A 163 -12.72 -6.52 -4.06
C GLN A 163 -13.70 -7.01 -3.00
N GLU A 164 -13.98 -8.31 -2.97
CA GLU A 164 -14.79 -8.91 -1.91
C GLU A 164 -14.14 -8.76 -0.53
N LEU A 165 -12.85 -9.06 -0.40
CA LEU A 165 -12.09 -8.87 0.85
C LEU A 165 -12.13 -7.40 1.31
N VAL A 166 -11.87 -6.45 0.40
CA VAL A 166 -11.92 -5.01 0.69
C VAL A 166 -13.31 -4.57 1.11
N ARG A 167 -14.37 -5.09 0.48
CA ARG A 167 -15.76 -4.79 0.85
C ARG A 167 -16.08 -5.29 2.26
N LEU A 168 -15.62 -6.49 2.61
CA LEU A 168 -15.89 -7.12 3.91
C LEU A 168 -14.96 -6.65 5.02
N ARG A 169 -13.91 -5.85 4.74
CA ARG A 169 -12.92 -5.41 5.74
C ARG A 169 -13.50 -4.68 6.95
N LYS A 170 -14.67 -4.04 6.79
CA LYS A 170 -15.39 -3.33 7.86
C LYS A 170 -16.40 -4.22 8.61
N SER A 171 -16.57 -5.49 8.20
CA SER A 171 -17.50 -6.45 8.80
C SER A 171 -16.74 -7.69 9.28
N PRO A 172 -16.28 -7.71 10.56
CA PRO A 172 -15.47 -8.80 11.09
C PRO A 172 -16.11 -10.19 10.95
N LEU A 173 -17.43 -10.28 11.13
CA LEU A 173 -18.17 -11.54 11.01
C LEU A 173 -18.27 -12.05 9.57
N ALA A 174 -18.45 -11.15 8.61
CA ALA A 174 -18.49 -11.55 7.20
C ALA A 174 -17.10 -11.90 6.70
N LEU A 175 -16.09 -11.13 7.10
CA LEU A 175 -14.69 -11.40 6.77
C LEU A 175 -14.22 -12.73 7.37
N SER A 176 -14.61 -13.05 8.61
CA SER A 176 -14.24 -14.32 9.24
C SER A 176 -14.85 -15.54 8.56
N ARG A 177 -16.06 -15.42 7.99
CA ARG A 177 -16.68 -16.47 7.17
C ARG A 177 -15.93 -16.70 5.87
N LEU A 178 -15.46 -15.62 5.22
CA LEU A 178 -14.69 -15.69 3.98
C LEU A 178 -13.27 -16.27 4.21
N ILE A 179 -12.59 -15.82 5.25
CA ILE A 179 -11.24 -16.27 5.62
C ILE A 179 -11.26 -17.69 6.23
N GLY A 180 -12.32 -18.03 6.95
CA GLY A 180 -12.51 -19.34 7.55
C GLY A 180 -12.17 -19.38 9.04
N LEU A 181 -13.03 -20.06 9.79
CA LEU A 181 -13.04 -20.04 11.26
C LEU A 181 -11.73 -20.57 11.87
N LYS A 182 -11.15 -21.64 11.30
CA LYS A 182 -9.88 -22.21 11.80
C LYS A 182 -8.73 -21.20 11.72
N PHE A 183 -8.66 -20.43 10.63
CA PHE A 183 -7.64 -19.40 10.47
C PHE A 183 -7.83 -18.29 11.53
N ILE A 184 -9.07 -17.82 11.71
CA ILE A 184 -9.39 -16.78 12.69
C ILE A 184 -9.12 -17.25 14.13
N ILE A 185 -9.45 -18.48 14.49
CA ILE A 185 -9.12 -19.03 15.81
C ILE A 185 -7.60 -19.03 16.02
N ASN A 186 -6.83 -19.51 15.05
CA ASN A 186 -5.36 -19.48 15.15
C ASN A 186 -4.80 -18.05 15.20
N PHE A 187 -5.40 -17.12 14.47
CA PHE A 187 -5.05 -15.70 14.50
C PHE A 187 -5.27 -15.10 15.90
N LEU A 188 -6.46 -15.30 16.48
CA LEU A 188 -6.81 -14.80 17.81
C LEU A 188 -5.96 -15.44 18.92
N LEU A 189 -5.55 -16.69 18.74
CA LEU A 189 -4.63 -17.38 19.66
C LEU A 189 -3.15 -17.00 19.41
N HIS A 190 -2.85 -16.09 18.49
CA HIS A 190 -1.50 -15.69 18.08
C HIS A 190 -0.61 -16.86 17.63
N ARG A 191 -1.24 -17.88 17.03
CA ARG A 191 -0.60 -19.11 16.57
C ARG A 191 -0.25 -19.08 15.09
N LEU A 192 -0.61 -18.04 14.35
CA LEU A 192 -0.28 -17.93 12.93
C LEU A 192 1.16 -17.43 12.72
N SER A 193 1.86 -18.05 11.79
CA SER A 193 3.12 -17.55 11.23
C SER A 193 2.87 -16.69 9.98
N ILE A 194 3.84 -15.86 9.58
CA ILE A 194 3.82 -15.13 8.30
C ILE A 194 3.61 -16.12 7.15
N ALA A 195 4.37 -17.21 7.11
CA ALA A 195 4.24 -18.22 6.05
C ALA A 195 2.84 -18.86 5.99
N GLU A 196 2.18 -19.08 7.13
CA GLU A 196 0.80 -19.57 7.17
C GLU A 196 -0.19 -18.53 6.61
N VAL A 197 0.02 -17.24 6.91
CA VAL A 197 -0.76 -16.12 6.34
C VAL A 197 -0.54 -16.02 4.83
N GLU A 198 0.71 -16.03 4.36
CA GLU A 198 1.08 -16.02 2.94
C GLU A 198 0.37 -17.14 2.18
N LYS A 199 0.48 -18.39 2.67
CA LYS A 199 -0.15 -19.56 2.05
C LYS A 199 -1.67 -19.44 2.00
N HIS A 200 -2.28 -18.98 3.09
CA HIS A 200 -3.73 -18.87 3.19
C HIS A 200 -4.28 -17.82 2.22
N PHE A 201 -3.72 -16.60 2.23
CA PHE A 201 -4.16 -15.53 1.33
C PHE A 201 -3.81 -15.81 -0.13
N SER A 202 -2.72 -16.55 -0.40
CA SER A 202 -2.42 -16.98 -1.76
C SER A 202 -3.51 -17.91 -2.32
N HIS A 203 -3.99 -18.86 -1.51
CA HIS A 203 -5.11 -19.72 -1.89
C HIS A 203 -6.41 -18.93 -2.08
N LEU A 204 -6.67 -17.98 -1.17
CA LEU A 204 -7.87 -17.14 -1.20
C LEU A 204 -7.88 -16.25 -2.45
N LEU A 205 -6.75 -15.66 -2.84
CA LEU A 205 -6.66 -14.75 -3.99
C LEU A 205 -6.41 -15.46 -5.32
N GLY A 206 -5.94 -16.71 -5.30
CA GLY A 206 -5.54 -17.44 -6.50
C GLY A 206 -4.22 -16.95 -7.11
N THR A 207 -3.42 -16.22 -6.34
CA THR A 207 -2.13 -15.62 -6.74
C THR A 207 -1.12 -15.81 -5.62
N GLN A 208 0.17 -15.97 -5.93
CA GLN A 208 1.17 -16.14 -4.89
C GLN A 208 1.50 -14.80 -4.23
N GLY A 209 1.13 -14.62 -2.96
CA GLY A 209 1.36 -13.40 -2.20
C GLY A 209 2.35 -13.62 -1.04
N ILE A 210 3.33 -12.73 -0.91
CA ILE A 210 4.29 -12.78 0.22
C ILE A 210 4.39 -11.44 0.95
N ALA A 211 4.78 -11.51 2.23
CA ALA A 211 5.04 -10.34 3.04
C ALA A 211 6.53 -9.98 3.00
N ILE A 212 6.84 -8.68 2.90
CA ILE A 212 8.21 -8.16 2.98
C ILE A 212 8.34 -7.39 4.29
N ILE A 213 9.20 -7.86 5.20
CA ILE A 213 9.46 -7.14 6.44
C ILE A 213 10.35 -5.94 6.10
N SER A 214 9.76 -4.75 6.08
CA SER A 214 10.44 -3.49 5.78
C SER A 214 11.12 -2.92 7.04
N PRO A 215 12.38 -2.44 6.94
CA PRO A 215 13.01 -1.65 7.99
C PRO A 215 12.58 -0.18 7.99
N TYR A 216 11.80 0.26 6.99
CA TYR A 216 11.34 1.64 6.79
C TYR A 216 9.91 1.83 7.28
N PRO A 217 9.70 2.45 8.45
CA PRO A 217 8.37 2.64 9.03
C PRO A 217 7.51 3.65 8.26
N GLU A 218 8.10 4.57 7.52
CA GLU A 218 7.38 5.55 6.69
C GLU A 218 6.49 4.89 5.62
N ILE A 219 6.80 3.66 5.19
CA ILE A 219 5.95 2.89 4.27
C ILE A 219 4.57 2.61 4.87
N GLY A 220 4.47 2.50 6.20
CA GLY A 220 3.24 2.27 6.94
C GLY A 220 2.68 3.52 7.61
N PHE A 221 3.21 4.70 7.34
CA PHE A 221 2.78 5.95 7.96
C PHE A 221 1.83 6.71 7.02
N ASP A 222 0.54 6.41 7.12
CA ASP A 222 -0.55 7.19 6.49
C ASP A 222 -1.07 8.29 7.42
N VAL A 223 -1.51 9.40 6.81
CA VAL A 223 -2.10 10.54 7.54
C VAL A 223 -3.61 10.34 7.69
N ASP A 224 -4.00 9.88 8.89
CA ASP A 224 -5.39 9.60 9.24
C ASP A 224 -6.00 10.62 10.22
N LYS A 225 -5.17 11.26 11.05
CA LYS A 225 -5.60 12.17 12.13
C LYS A 225 -4.80 13.46 12.13
N GLU A 226 -5.32 14.50 12.81
CA GLU A 226 -4.62 15.78 12.94
C GLU A 226 -3.25 15.64 13.60
N SER A 227 -3.11 14.75 14.60
CA SER A 227 -1.81 14.46 15.22
C SER A 227 -0.79 13.88 14.24
N ASP A 228 -1.24 13.12 13.25
CA ASP A 228 -0.36 12.56 12.22
C ASP A 228 0.07 13.69 11.26
N LEU A 229 -0.85 14.59 10.93
CA LEU A 229 -0.59 15.75 10.10
C LEU A 229 0.40 16.73 10.76
N GLU A 230 0.28 16.97 12.06
CA GLU A 230 1.24 17.77 12.84
C GLU A 230 2.64 17.17 12.80
N LEU A 231 2.76 15.86 13.04
CA LEU A 231 4.05 15.14 12.98
C LEU A 231 4.66 15.25 11.58
N VAL A 232 3.87 15.01 10.54
CA VAL A 232 4.32 15.08 9.15
C VAL A 232 4.77 16.49 8.78
N ARG A 233 4.03 17.53 9.21
CA ARG A 233 4.43 18.92 9.01
C ARG A 233 5.75 19.24 9.70
N GLN A 234 6.00 18.72 10.89
CA GLN A 234 7.28 18.90 11.59
C GLN A 234 8.43 18.16 10.88
N ALA A 235 8.17 16.96 10.35
CA ALA A 235 9.18 16.15 9.69
C ALA A 235 9.57 16.67 8.29
N LEU A 236 8.66 17.40 7.62
CA LEU A 236 8.83 17.89 6.26
C LEU A 236 8.91 19.43 6.16
N ALA A 237 9.04 20.12 7.30
CA ALA A 237 9.24 21.57 7.40
C ALA A 237 10.63 22.01 6.91
#